data_AF-A0A2K8MCH7-F1
#
_entry.id   AF-A0A2K8MCH7-F1
#
_cell.length_a   1.000
_cell.length_b   1.000
_cell.length_c   1.000
_cell.angle_alpha   90.00
_cell.angle_beta   90.00
_cell.angle_gamma   90.00
#
_symmetry.space_group_name_H-M   'P 1'
#
loop_
_entity.id
_entity.type
_entity.pdbx_description
1 polymer ?
#
loop_
_entity_poly.entity_id
_entity_poly.type
_entity_poly.pdbx_seq_one_letter_code
_entity_poly.pdbx_strand_id
1 'polypeptide(L)'
;MVHSSLSALGSVEGGAEAVVRGVLGVAGTVVVPAFTPQASVAAVGARAAEVTSRQPLGYAVGRGSPFEWLSRAGARIVLLGVGHDRNSFLHYAESLVPHHRRKVRRFPYLVDGERVWVRTDDVGDDNGRFFPQVGAEFGETGGVRRGKIGDADCQVMDCVPFVGFARRRLAELLR
;
A
#
# COMPACT_ATOMS: atom_id res chain seq x y z
N MET A 1 4.45 2.33 -6.03
CA MET A 1 4.56 1.51 -4.81
C MET A 1 4.32 0.07 -5.17
N VAL A 2 5.15 -0.84 -4.66
CA VAL A 2 5.09 -2.28 -4.96
C VAL A 2 4.68 -3.03 -3.70
N HIS A 3 3.66 -3.87 -3.83
CA HIS A 3 3.38 -4.97 -2.90
C HIS A 3 3.78 -6.25 -3.59
N SER A 4 4.54 -7.10 -2.92
CA SER A 4 5.14 -8.27 -3.58
C SER A 4 5.16 -9.52 -2.70
N SER A 5 5.01 -10.67 -3.34
CA SER A 5 5.37 -11.98 -2.79
C SER A 5 6.56 -12.51 -3.59
N LEU A 6 7.75 -12.53 -2.99
CA LEU A 6 8.94 -13.04 -3.68
C LEU A 6 8.86 -14.54 -3.95
N SER A 7 8.16 -15.30 -3.11
CA SER A 7 7.97 -16.74 -3.34
C SER A 7 7.07 -17.02 -4.54
N ALA A 8 6.19 -16.10 -4.92
CA ALA A 8 5.33 -16.25 -6.08
C ALA A 8 6.08 -16.08 -7.42
N LEU A 9 7.29 -15.49 -7.40
CA LEU A 9 8.12 -15.33 -8.59
C LEU A 9 8.75 -16.63 -9.07
N GLY A 10 8.83 -17.66 -8.21
CA GLY A 10 9.65 -18.84 -8.45
C GLY A 10 11.14 -18.54 -8.22
N SER A 11 12.01 -19.25 -8.95
CA SER A 11 13.45 -19.03 -8.87
C SER A 11 13.84 -17.77 -9.64
N VAL A 12 14.56 -16.85 -9.00
CA VAL A 12 15.08 -15.61 -9.61
C VAL A 12 16.59 -15.58 -9.44
N GLU A 13 17.32 -15.57 -10.55
CA GLU A 13 18.77 -15.37 -10.54
C GLU A 13 19.10 -14.00 -9.93
N GLY A 14 20.01 -13.96 -8.94
CA GLY A 14 20.29 -12.76 -8.14
C GLY A 14 19.24 -12.43 -7.08
N GLY A 15 18.22 -13.27 -6.90
CA GLY A 15 17.26 -13.21 -5.80
C GLY A 15 16.47 -11.89 -5.71
N ALA A 16 16.14 -11.49 -4.48
CA ALA A 16 15.33 -10.30 -4.21
C ALA A 16 15.98 -9.00 -4.73
N GLU A 17 17.32 -8.91 -4.71
CA GLU A 17 18.04 -7.74 -5.19
C GLU A 17 17.83 -7.52 -6.69
N ALA A 18 17.86 -8.59 -7.49
CA ALA A 18 17.59 -8.53 -8.92
C ALA A 18 16.18 -7.98 -9.20
N VAL A 19 15.18 -8.39 -8.40
CA VAL A 19 13.81 -7.86 -8.50
C VAL A 19 13.78 -6.36 -8.22
N VAL A 20 14.40 -5.92 -7.12
CA VAL A 20 14.44 -4.50 -6.74
C VAL A 20 15.13 -3.66 -7.82
N ARG A 21 16.28 -4.12 -8.33
CA ARG A 21 17.01 -3.46 -9.42
C ARG A 21 16.19 -3.40 -10.71
N GLY A 22 15.49 -4.48 -11.06
CA GLY A 22 14.62 -4.53 -12.23
C GLY A 22 13.51 -3.49 -12.17
N VAL A 23 12.85 -3.35 -11.01
CA VAL A 23 11.81 -2.31 -10.81
C VAL A 23 12.41 -0.90 -10.82
N LEU A 24 13.58 -0.69 -10.18
CA LEU A 24 14.27 0.60 -10.20
C LEU A 24 14.71 1.01 -11.61
N GLY A 25 15.06 0.06 -12.48
CA GLY A 25 15.43 0.34 -13.86
C GLY A 25 14.32 0.97 -14.71
N VAL A 26 13.05 0.84 -14.29
CA VAL A 26 11.88 1.39 -15.00
C VAL A 26 11.15 2.49 -14.24
N ALA A 27 11.49 2.71 -12.97
CA ALA A 27 10.80 3.66 -12.09
C ALA A 27 11.78 4.63 -11.43
N GLY A 28 11.52 5.94 -11.55
CA GLY A 28 12.35 6.97 -10.91
C GLY A 28 12.31 6.96 -9.37
N THR A 29 11.31 6.31 -8.76
CA THR A 29 11.25 6.06 -7.31
C THR A 29 10.41 4.81 -7.04
N VAL A 30 10.95 3.88 -6.26
CA VAL A 30 10.28 2.67 -5.79
C VAL A 30 9.98 2.82 -4.31
N VAL A 31 8.76 2.44 -3.92
CA VAL A 31 8.28 2.50 -2.55
C VAL A 31 7.65 1.15 -2.21
N VAL A 32 7.91 0.65 -1.01
CA VAL A 32 7.37 -0.63 -0.50
C VAL A 32 6.92 -0.45 0.96
N PRO A 33 5.97 -1.25 1.47
CA PRO A 33 5.71 -1.31 2.91
C PRO A 33 6.97 -1.77 3.64
N ALA A 34 7.33 -1.08 4.73
CA ALA A 34 8.48 -1.44 5.55
C ALA A 34 8.12 -2.44 6.67
N PHE A 35 6.84 -2.82 6.77
CA PHE A 35 6.33 -3.78 7.77
C PHE A 35 6.66 -3.40 9.22
N THR A 36 6.66 -2.11 9.54
CA THR A 36 6.88 -1.61 10.90
C THR A 36 5.57 -1.50 11.70
N PRO A 37 5.64 -1.40 13.04
CA PRO A 37 4.46 -1.19 13.89
C PRO A 37 3.67 0.09 13.60
N GLN A 38 4.21 1.03 12.83
CA GLN A 38 3.54 2.24 12.35
C GLN A 38 3.05 2.12 10.90
N ALA A 39 3.13 0.94 10.26
CA ALA A 39 2.80 0.77 8.83
C ALA A 39 3.56 1.76 7.92
N SER A 40 4.84 2.00 8.24
CA SER A 40 5.70 2.89 7.46
C SER A 40 6.08 2.28 6.10
N VAL A 41 6.70 3.10 5.26
CA VAL A 41 7.21 2.71 3.95
C VAL A 41 8.72 2.90 3.87
N ALA A 42 9.36 2.08 3.03
CA ALA A 42 10.73 2.30 2.59
C ALA A 42 10.72 2.77 1.13
N ALA A 43 11.65 3.64 0.76
CA ALA A 43 11.71 4.22 -0.58
C ALA A 43 13.15 4.36 -1.08
N VAL A 44 13.34 4.18 -2.38
CA VAL A 44 14.61 4.40 -3.10
C VAL A 44 14.32 5.15 -4.40
N GLY A 45 15.10 6.19 -4.69
CA GLY A 45 15.02 6.99 -5.91
C GLY A 45 14.80 8.48 -5.66
N ALA A 46 14.56 9.23 -6.74
CA ALA A 46 14.61 10.70 -6.74
C ALA A 46 13.69 11.38 -5.71
N ARG A 47 12.54 10.77 -5.38
CA ARG A 47 11.55 11.31 -4.43
C ARG A 47 11.49 10.54 -3.12
N ALA A 48 12.52 9.74 -2.80
CA ALA A 48 12.54 8.90 -1.61
C ALA A 48 12.40 9.73 -0.32
N ALA A 49 13.16 10.82 -0.21
CA ALA A 49 13.10 11.70 0.97
C ALA A 49 11.74 12.37 1.13
N GLU A 50 11.08 12.74 0.01
CA GLU A 50 9.77 13.38 0.04
C GLU A 50 8.68 12.42 0.55
N VAL A 51 8.63 11.20 0.01
CA VAL A 51 7.60 10.22 0.39
C VAL A 51 7.77 9.69 1.81
N THR A 52 9.00 9.64 2.34
CA THR A 52 9.28 9.18 3.71
C THR A 52 9.34 10.31 4.74
N SER A 53 9.20 11.58 4.31
CA SER A 53 9.33 12.76 5.18
C SER A 53 8.35 12.77 6.36
N ARG A 54 7.23 12.04 6.27
CA ARG A 54 6.20 12.02 7.30
C ARG A 54 5.57 10.64 7.43
N GLN A 55 5.53 10.13 8.66
CA GLN A 55 4.75 8.95 9.04
C GLN A 55 3.93 9.28 10.30
N PRO A 56 2.60 9.46 10.21
CA PRO A 56 1.79 9.69 11.39
C PRO A 56 1.69 8.41 12.25
N LEU A 57 1.62 8.59 13.56
CA LEU A 57 1.47 7.48 14.51
C LEU A 57 0.07 6.86 14.43
N GLY A 58 -0.96 7.71 14.34
CA GLY A 58 -2.36 7.33 14.12
C GLY A 58 -2.78 7.53 12.68
N TYR A 59 -3.77 6.76 12.23
CA TYR A 59 -4.20 6.77 10.82
C TYR A 59 -2.99 6.66 9.88
N ALA A 60 -2.14 5.66 10.12
CA ALA A 60 -0.81 5.56 9.52
C ALA A 60 -0.81 5.47 7.99
N VAL A 61 -1.93 5.03 7.41
CA VAL A 61 -2.15 4.94 5.97
C VAL A 61 -3.20 5.93 5.48
N GLY A 62 -3.66 6.84 6.35
CA GLY A 62 -4.71 7.82 6.08
C GLY A 62 -4.17 9.18 5.64
N ARG A 63 -4.89 10.25 5.96
CA ARG A 63 -4.45 11.63 5.68
C ARG A 63 -3.12 11.94 6.39
N GLY A 64 -2.24 12.65 5.71
CA GLY A 64 -0.90 12.99 6.20
C GLY A 64 0.12 11.85 6.14
N SER A 65 -0.25 10.68 5.60
CA SER A 65 0.64 9.53 5.44
C SER A 65 1.38 9.53 4.10
N PRO A 66 2.39 8.64 3.93
CA PRO A 66 3.00 8.38 2.62
C PRO A 66 1.99 7.97 1.55
N PHE A 67 0.87 7.35 1.91
CA PHE A 67 -0.17 6.94 0.95
C PHE A 67 -0.94 8.13 0.38
N GLU A 68 -1.23 9.15 1.19
CA GLU A 68 -1.78 10.41 0.69
C GLU A 68 -0.80 11.10 -0.25
N TRP A 69 0.49 11.16 0.12
CA TRP A 69 1.53 11.74 -0.72
C TRP A 69 1.62 11.00 -2.07
N LEU A 70 1.69 9.66 -2.06
CA LEU A 70 1.74 8.83 -3.27
C LEU A 70 0.53 9.03 -4.17
N SER A 71 -0.66 9.18 -3.58
CA SER A 71 -1.89 9.46 -4.31
C SER A 71 -1.82 10.83 -5.00
N ARG A 72 -1.41 11.88 -4.28
CA ARG A 72 -1.23 13.24 -4.85
C ARG A 72 -0.15 13.28 -5.93
N ALA A 73 0.91 12.50 -5.77
CA ALA A 73 2.02 12.40 -6.70
C ALA A 73 1.71 11.55 -7.96
N GLY A 74 0.48 11.05 -8.12
CA GLY A 74 0.09 10.24 -9.27
C GLY A 74 0.82 8.90 -9.36
N ALA A 75 1.15 8.28 -8.22
CA ALA A 75 1.91 7.04 -8.20
C ALA A 75 1.18 5.89 -8.92
N ARG A 76 1.95 4.88 -9.35
CA ARG A 76 1.40 3.58 -9.76
C ARG A 76 1.44 2.59 -8.61
N ILE A 77 0.43 1.75 -8.55
CA ILE A 77 0.35 0.60 -7.64
C ILE A 77 0.72 -0.63 -8.44
N VAL A 78 1.67 -1.41 -7.93
CA VAL A 78 2.11 -2.67 -8.51
C VAL A 78 1.85 -3.77 -7.49
N LEU A 79 1.06 -4.76 -7.87
CA LEU A 79 0.87 -5.99 -7.12
C LEU A 79 1.62 -7.09 -7.86
N LEU A 80 2.68 -7.61 -7.25
CA LEU A 80 3.58 -8.60 -7.84
C LEU A 80 3.40 -9.91 -7.07
N GLY A 81 2.67 -10.86 -7.65
CA GLY A 81 2.39 -12.14 -7.01
C GLY A 81 1.50 -12.06 -5.77
N VAL A 82 0.75 -10.95 -5.62
CA VAL A 82 -0.19 -10.74 -4.51
C VAL A 82 -1.51 -10.18 -5.05
N GLY A 83 -2.60 -10.46 -4.34
CA GLY A 83 -3.91 -9.91 -4.63
C GLY A 83 -4.18 -8.58 -3.96
N HIS A 84 -5.42 -8.10 -4.12
CA HIS A 84 -5.89 -6.86 -3.51
C HIS A 84 -6.06 -6.96 -1.98
N ASP A 85 -6.07 -8.16 -1.40
CA ASP A 85 -5.96 -8.38 0.06
C ASP A 85 -4.66 -7.81 0.65
N ARG A 86 -3.61 -7.66 -0.18
CA ARG A 86 -2.33 -7.04 0.18
C ARG A 86 -2.18 -5.60 -0.30
N ASN A 87 -3.22 -5.02 -0.88
CA ASN A 87 -3.15 -3.66 -1.42
C ASN A 87 -3.46 -2.60 -0.36
N SER A 88 -2.42 -2.06 0.28
CA SER A 88 -2.56 -1.04 1.33
C SER A 88 -3.24 0.27 0.88
N PHE A 89 -3.35 0.56 -0.41
CA PHE A 89 -4.15 1.71 -0.88
C PHE A 89 -5.65 1.54 -0.65
N LEU A 90 -6.14 0.32 -0.45
CA LEU A 90 -7.53 0.09 -0.05
C LEU A 90 -7.79 0.53 1.39
N HIS A 91 -6.83 0.35 2.30
CA HIS A 91 -6.91 0.94 3.64
C HIS A 91 -6.84 2.47 3.59
N TYR A 92 -6.01 3.05 2.72
CA TYR A 92 -6.03 4.49 2.49
C TYR A 92 -7.39 4.97 1.99
N ALA A 93 -7.94 4.33 0.95
CA ALA A 93 -9.25 4.67 0.41
C ALA A 93 -10.36 4.54 1.47
N GLU A 94 -10.34 3.47 2.27
CA GLU A 94 -11.25 3.25 3.37
C GLU A 94 -11.15 4.35 4.43
N SER A 95 -9.95 4.79 4.80
CA SER A 95 -9.77 5.87 5.80
C SER A 95 -10.42 7.20 5.40
N LEU A 96 -10.75 7.38 4.11
CA LEU A 96 -11.44 8.57 3.58
C LEU A 96 -12.98 8.45 3.61
N VAL A 97 -13.50 7.31 4.07
CA VAL A 97 -14.94 7.03 4.20
C VAL A 97 -15.40 7.36 5.63
N PRO A 98 -16.51 8.10 5.87
CA PRO A 98 -16.94 8.46 7.22
C PRO A 98 -17.18 7.27 8.17
N HIS A 99 -17.77 6.19 7.68
CA HIS A 99 -18.14 4.98 8.44
C HIS A 99 -17.14 3.83 8.26
N HIS A 100 -15.86 4.14 8.05
CA HIS A 100 -14.81 3.12 7.92
C HIS A 100 -14.68 2.26 9.17
N ARG A 101 -14.16 1.03 9.00
CA ARG A 101 -13.76 0.19 10.13
C ARG A 101 -12.65 0.88 10.90
N ARG A 102 -12.69 0.80 12.23
CA ARG A 102 -11.69 1.41 13.12
C ARG A 102 -11.02 0.35 13.96
N LYS A 103 -9.75 0.56 14.26
CA LYS A 103 -9.01 -0.22 15.26
C LYS A 103 -8.16 0.70 16.12
N VAL A 104 -7.77 0.20 17.28
CA VAL A 104 -6.78 0.83 18.14
C VAL A 104 -5.46 0.08 17.97
N ARG A 105 -4.39 0.80 17.66
CA ARG A 105 -3.03 0.27 17.64
C ARG A 105 -2.33 0.61 18.94
N ARG A 106 -1.52 -0.34 19.42
CA ARG A 106 -0.63 -0.19 20.57
C ARG A 106 0.76 -0.70 20.19
N PHE A 107 1.77 0.15 20.29
CA PHE A 107 3.14 -0.22 19.96
C PHE A 107 4.15 0.59 20.78
N PRO A 108 5.34 0.04 21.06
CA PRO A 108 6.41 0.78 21.71
C PRO A 108 6.99 1.82 20.75
N TYR A 109 7.34 2.99 21.28
CA TYR A 109 7.96 4.09 20.55
C TYR A 109 9.05 4.73 21.42
N LEU A 110 10.08 5.30 20.79
CA LEU A 110 11.11 6.05 21.50
C LEU A 110 10.79 7.54 21.48
N VAL A 111 10.72 8.15 22.66
CA VAL A 111 10.59 9.60 22.85
C VAL A 111 11.73 10.02 23.77
N ASP A 112 12.61 10.91 23.28
CA ASP A 112 13.78 11.39 24.03
C ASP A 112 14.65 10.28 24.64
N GLY A 113 14.79 9.15 23.93
CA GLY A 113 15.56 7.99 24.36
C GLY A 113 14.79 7.01 25.26
N GLU A 114 13.60 7.35 25.73
CA GLU A 114 12.77 6.50 26.57
C GLU A 114 11.69 5.74 25.78
N ARG A 115 11.43 4.49 26.19
CA ARG A 115 10.37 3.67 25.58
C ARG A 115 9.01 4.03 26.17
N VAL A 116 8.13 4.56 25.32
CA VAL A 116 6.73 4.87 25.63
C VAL A 116 5.79 3.93 24.85
N TRP A 117 4.70 3.51 25.48
CA TRP A 117 3.63 2.78 24.80
C TRP A 117 2.65 3.74 24.15
N VAL A 118 2.70 3.84 22.83
CA VAL A 118 1.75 4.66 22.05
C VAL A 118 0.44 3.90 21.92
N ARG A 119 -0.68 4.60 22.13
CA ARG A 119 -2.04 4.12 21.82
C ARG A 119 -2.68 5.11 20.86
N THR A 120 -3.18 4.64 19.72
CA THR A 120 -3.75 5.50 18.69
C THR A 120 -4.83 4.79 17.88
N ASP A 121 -5.79 5.57 17.37
CA ASP A 121 -6.78 5.09 16.40
C ASP A 121 -6.17 4.92 15.01
N ASP A 122 -6.70 3.97 14.25
CA ASP A 122 -6.34 3.70 12.86
C ASP A 122 -7.52 3.07 12.09
N VAL A 123 -7.36 2.97 10.78
CA VAL A 123 -8.27 2.21 9.92
C VAL A 123 -8.18 0.71 10.24
N GLY A 124 -9.34 0.07 10.31
CA GLY A 124 -9.50 -1.33 10.64
C GLY A 124 -8.99 -2.28 9.56
N ASP A 125 -8.83 -3.53 9.93
CA ASP A 125 -8.41 -4.59 9.01
C ASP A 125 -9.59 -5.08 8.18
N ASP A 126 -9.36 -5.30 6.88
CA ASP A 126 -10.40 -5.84 5.99
C ASP A 126 -10.59 -7.35 6.15
N ASN A 127 -9.50 -8.06 6.47
CA ASN A 127 -9.45 -9.53 6.58
C ASN A 127 -10.00 -10.24 5.34
N GLY A 128 -9.83 -9.65 4.16
CA GLY A 128 -10.28 -10.20 2.88
C GLY A 128 -11.78 -10.07 2.61
N ARG A 129 -12.53 -9.33 3.43
CA ARG A 129 -13.98 -9.19 3.30
C ARG A 129 -14.40 -8.43 2.05
N PHE A 130 -13.80 -7.27 1.78
CA PHE A 130 -14.21 -6.39 0.69
C PHE A 130 -13.05 -6.06 -0.26
N PHE A 131 -11.80 -6.12 0.19
CA PHE A 131 -10.68 -5.67 -0.62
C PHE A 131 -10.46 -6.49 -1.90
N PRO A 132 -10.55 -7.84 -1.88
CA PRO A 132 -10.51 -8.64 -3.10
C PRO A 132 -11.61 -8.24 -4.09
N GLN A 133 -12.85 -8.07 -3.60
CA GLN A 133 -14.00 -7.69 -4.41
C GLN A 133 -13.80 -6.32 -5.06
N VAL A 134 -13.47 -5.28 -4.28
CA VAL A 134 -13.28 -3.91 -4.79
C VAL A 134 -12.16 -3.86 -5.83
N GLY A 135 -11.09 -4.63 -5.62
CA GLY A 135 -10.01 -4.77 -6.59
C GLY A 135 -10.45 -5.44 -7.89
N ALA A 136 -11.24 -6.52 -7.80
CA ALA A 136 -11.78 -7.22 -8.96
C ALA A 136 -12.72 -6.32 -9.78
N GLU A 137 -13.67 -5.66 -9.11
CA GLU A 137 -14.61 -4.73 -9.75
C GLU A 137 -13.88 -3.57 -10.44
N PHE A 138 -12.81 -3.02 -9.84
CA PHE A 138 -11.99 -2.02 -10.53
C PHE A 138 -11.30 -2.59 -11.77
N GLY A 139 -10.87 -3.86 -11.71
CA GLY A 139 -10.29 -4.56 -12.86
C GLY A 139 -11.25 -4.68 -14.05
N GLU A 140 -12.54 -4.87 -13.80
CA GLU A 140 -13.58 -4.96 -14.84
C GLU A 140 -13.78 -3.63 -15.60
N THR A 141 -13.39 -2.50 -15.00
CA THR A 141 -13.41 -1.18 -15.67
C THR A 141 -12.30 -0.99 -16.70
N GLY A 142 -11.37 -1.96 -16.82
CA GLY A 142 -10.16 -1.84 -17.65
C GLY A 142 -9.03 -1.03 -17.00
N GLY A 143 -9.19 -0.59 -15.74
CA GLY A 143 -8.19 0.20 -15.00
C GLY A 143 -6.94 -0.57 -14.54
N VAL A 144 -6.86 -1.88 -14.80
CA VAL A 144 -5.76 -2.75 -14.37
C VAL A 144 -5.07 -3.39 -15.57
N ARG A 145 -3.77 -3.15 -15.70
CA ARG A 145 -2.90 -3.90 -16.62
C ARG A 145 -2.40 -5.16 -15.92
N ARG A 146 -2.47 -6.30 -16.61
CA ARG A 146 -2.07 -7.61 -16.08
C ARG A 146 -0.90 -8.17 -16.89
N GLY A 147 -0.06 -8.98 -16.25
CA GLY A 147 1.05 -9.67 -16.89
C GLY A 147 1.67 -10.69 -15.94
N LYS A 148 2.75 -11.33 -16.37
CA LYS A 148 3.55 -12.24 -15.55
C LYS A 148 5.00 -11.78 -15.44
N ILE A 149 5.62 -12.01 -14.28
CA ILE A 149 7.06 -11.89 -14.04
C ILE A 149 7.49 -13.18 -13.35
N GLY A 150 8.36 -13.97 -13.99
CA GLY A 150 8.56 -15.36 -13.56
C GLY A 150 7.22 -16.09 -13.51
N ASP A 151 6.96 -16.78 -12.41
CA ASP A 151 5.68 -17.48 -12.19
C ASP A 151 4.56 -16.55 -11.67
N ALA A 152 4.90 -15.35 -11.22
CA ALA A 152 3.99 -14.46 -10.50
C ALA A 152 3.01 -13.74 -11.44
N ASP A 153 1.72 -13.82 -11.11
CA ASP A 153 0.72 -12.92 -11.67
C ASP A 153 0.90 -11.51 -11.13
N CYS A 154 0.94 -10.55 -12.04
CA CYS A 154 1.23 -9.16 -11.73
C CYS A 154 0.10 -8.25 -12.21
N GLN A 155 -0.16 -7.20 -11.42
CA GLN A 155 -1.13 -6.16 -11.74
C GLN A 155 -0.50 -4.79 -11.58
N VAL A 156 -0.77 -3.88 -12.52
CA VAL A 156 -0.36 -2.47 -12.45
C VAL A 156 -1.57 -1.57 -12.69
N MET A 157 -1.78 -0.60 -11.80
CA MET A 157 -2.87 0.37 -11.88
C MET A 157 -2.41 1.76 -11.44
N ASP A 158 -3.02 2.80 -11.98
CA ASP A 158 -2.76 4.17 -11.54
C ASP A 158 -3.50 4.45 -10.21
N CYS A 159 -2.79 5.02 -9.24
CA CYS A 159 -3.29 5.16 -7.87
C CYS A 159 -4.52 6.05 -7.78
N VAL A 160 -4.54 7.18 -8.50
CA VAL A 160 -5.62 8.18 -8.40
C VAL A 160 -6.98 7.60 -8.82
N PRO A 161 -7.15 7.03 -10.03
CA PRO A 161 -8.42 6.43 -10.41
C PRO A 161 -8.79 5.24 -9.52
N PHE A 162 -7.82 4.41 -9.12
CA PHE A 162 -8.06 3.28 -8.21
C PHE A 162 -8.60 3.72 -6.84
N VAL A 163 -7.94 4.66 -6.18
CA VAL A 163 -8.36 5.18 -4.86
C VAL A 163 -9.72 5.87 -4.97
N GLY A 164 -9.94 6.64 -6.05
CA GLY A 164 -11.24 7.28 -6.30
C GLY A 164 -12.38 6.27 -6.42
N PHE A 165 -12.17 5.19 -7.18
CA PHE A 165 -13.11 4.09 -7.30
C PHE A 165 -13.33 3.38 -5.95
N ALA A 166 -12.24 2.94 -5.31
CA ALA A 166 -12.29 2.18 -4.07
C ALA A 166 -12.99 2.94 -2.96
N ARG A 167 -12.73 4.24 -2.80
CA ARG A 167 -13.39 5.08 -1.80
C ARG A 167 -14.90 5.09 -1.99
N ARG A 168 -15.39 5.28 -3.22
CA ARG A 168 -16.84 5.27 -3.51
C ARG A 168 -17.43 3.91 -3.19
N ARG A 169 -16.78 2.85 -3.67
CA ARG A 169 -17.29 1.49 -3.52
C ARG A 169 -17.31 1.02 -2.06
N LEU A 170 -16.25 1.30 -1.31
CA LEU A 170 -16.20 1.00 0.13
C LEU A 170 -17.23 1.82 0.92
N ALA A 171 -17.52 3.06 0.51
CA ALA A 171 -18.59 3.86 1.12
C ALA A 171 -20.01 3.31 0.87
N GLU A 172 -20.19 2.41 -0.10
CA GLU A 172 -21.44 1.67 -0.30
C GLU A 172 -21.45 0.37 0.52
N LEU A 173 -20.35 -0.37 0.53
CA LEU A 173 -20.22 -1.68 1.18
C LEU A 173 -20.16 -1.61 2.72
N LEU A 174 -19.69 -0.49 3.29
CA LEU A 174 -19.53 -0.27 4.73
C LEU A 174 -20.73 0.42 5.39
N ARG A 175 -21.84 0.57 4.67
CA ARG A 175 -23.09 1.12 5.22
C ARG A 175 -23.85 0.11 6.06
#